data_AF-A0A3D2UP92-F1
#
_entry.id   AF-A0A3D2UP92-F1
#
_cell.length_a   1.000
_cell.length_b   1.000
_cell.length_c   1.000
_cell.angle_alpha   90.00
_cell.angle_beta   90.00
_cell.angle_gamma   90.00
#
_symmetry.space_group_name_H-M   'P 1'
#
loop_
_entity.id
_entity.type
_entity.pdbx_description
1 polymer ?
#
loop_
_entity_poly.entity_id
_entity_poly.type
_entity_poly.pdbx_seq_one_letter_code
_entity_poly.pdbx_strand_id
1 'polypeptide(L)'
;MKKDYLNYDKIAQRYNQRYSKPQHWERGQALFELAKQINAKTILEVGSGTGYWLNLLSPLTKHVYGLDYSMGMLTQAKGQAAPLKLIRGTATNLPLKKEAFDFIYCVDAIH
;
A
#
# COMPACT_ATOMS: atom_id res chain seq x y z
N MET A 1 -7.89 -28.16 -6.68
CA MET A 1 -8.16 -27.26 -5.54
C MET A 1 -8.55 -25.90 -6.07
N LYS A 2 -9.80 -25.45 -5.86
CA LYS A 2 -10.17 -24.04 -6.12
C LYS A 2 -9.45 -23.20 -5.06
N LYS A 3 -8.51 -22.34 -5.48
CA LYS A 3 -7.99 -21.28 -4.59
C LYS A 3 -9.19 -20.41 -4.25
N ASP A 4 -9.62 -20.42 -2.98
CA ASP A 4 -10.60 -19.46 -2.48
C ASP A 4 -9.95 -18.08 -2.47
N TYR A 5 -10.08 -17.35 -3.57
CA TYR A 5 -9.66 -15.97 -3.65
C TYR A 5 -10.56 -15.16 -2.71
N LEU A 6 -9.97 -14.60 -1.64
CA LEU A 6 -10.70 -13.65 -0.81
C LEU A 6 -11.21 -12.50 -1.69
N ASN A 7 -12.46 -12.13 -1.51
CA ASN A 7 -13.02 -10.96 -2.17
C ASN A 7 -12.67 -9.72 -1.33
N TYR A 8 -11.61 -9.01 -1.72
CA TYR A 8 -11.10 -7.86 -0.99
C TYR A 8 -12.09 -6.68 -0.99
N ASP A 9 -12.95 -6.55 -2.00
CA ASP A 9 -14.02 -5.55 -2.02
C ASP A 9 -15.03 -5.77 -0.87
N LYS A 10 -15.34 -7.02 -0.55
CA LYS A 10 -16.29 -7.38 0.52
C LYS A 10 -15.73 -7.19 1.93
N ILE A 11 -14.42 -7.25 2.11
CA ILE A 11 -13.78 -7.16 3.44
C ILE A 11 -13.17 -5.79 3.73
N ALA A 12 -13.10 -4.90 2.73
CA ALA A 12 -12.41 -3.61 2.81
C ALA A 12 -12.77 -2.79 4.07
N GLN A 13 -14.05 -2.72 4.42
CA GLN A 13 -14.53 -1.99 5.61
C GLN A 13 -13.95 -2.52 6.94
N ARG A 14 -13.68 -3.82 7.04
CA ARG A 14 -13.15 -4.45 8.27
C ARG A 14 -11.66 -4.72 8.20
N TYR A 15 -11.03 -4.55 7.04
CA TYR A 15 -9.64 -4.91 6.82
C TYR A 15 -8.68 -4.19 7.77
N ASN A 16 -8.96 -2.91 8.04
CA ASN A 16 -8.15 -2.10 8.96
C ASN A 16 -8.14 -2.60 10.41
N GLN A 17 -9.14 -3.37 10.84
CA GLN A 17 -9.22 -3.89 12.22
C GLN A 17 -8.04 -4.82 12.55
N ARG A 18 -7.38 -5.39 11.52
CA ARG A 18 -6.19 -6.23 11.69
C ARG A 18 -4.97 -5.44 12.17
N TYR A 19 -4.86 -4.15 11.85
CA TYR A 19 -3.70 -3.32 12.21
C TYR A 19 -3.68 -2.83 13.67
N SER A 20 -4.59 -3.31 14.52
CA SER A 20 -4.65 -2.94 15.94
C SER A 20 -3.53 -3.57 16.80
N LYS A 21 -2.71 -4.47 16.24
CA LYS A 21 -1.64 -5.15 16.98
C LYS A 21 -0.30 -4.38 16.91
N PRO A 22 0.47 -4.35 18.02
CA PRO A 22 1.80 -3.70 18.07
C PRO A 22 2.77 -4.18 16.98
N GLN A 23 2.67 -5.44 16.57
CA GLN A 23 3.52 -6.08 15.56
C GLN A 23 3.45 -5.39 14.18
N HIS A 24 2.36 -4.69 13.89
CA HIS A 24 2.24 -3.90 12.67
C HIS A 24 3.14 -2.66 12.72
N TRP A 25 3.36 -2.08 13.90
CA TRP A 25 4.16 -0.87 14.04
C TRP A 25 5.62 -1.07 13.61
N GLU A 26 6.23 -2.21 13.92
CA GLU A 26 7.62 -2.52 13.57
C GLU A 26 7.87 -2.54 12.05
N ARG A 27 6.96 -3.13 11.28
CA ARG A 27 7.06 -3.16 9.81
C ARG A 27 6.99 -1.74 9.23
N GLY A 28 6.05 -0.94 9.73
CA GLY A 28 5.89 0.46 9.31
C GLY A 28 7.14 1.29 9.63
N GLN A 29 7.71 1.11 10.83
CA GLN A 29 8.96 1.77 11.22
C GLN A 29 10.14 1.36 10.34
N ALA A 30 10.30 0.07 10.06
CA ALA A 30 11.37 -0.41 9.19
C ALA A 30 11.27 0.17 7.77
N LEU A 31 10.06 0.21 7.20
CA LEU A 31 9.81 0.84 5.90
C LEU A 31 10.12 2.35 5.94
N PHE A 32 9.73 3.03 7.01
CA PHE A 32 9.99 4.46 7.19
C PHE A 32 11.49 4.77 7.26
N GLU A 33 12.23 4.06 8.12
CA GLU A 33 13.67 4.27 8.27
C GLU A 33 14.42 3.93 6.97
N LEU A 34 14.04 2.85 6.28
CA LEU A 34 14.64 2.50 4.99
C LEU A 34 14.38 3.60 3.93
N ALA A 35 13.12 4.04 3.78
CA ALA A 35 12.76 5.09 2.83
C ALA A 35 13.50 6.41 3.13
N LYS A 36 13.69 6.74 4.40
CA LYS A 36 14.46 7.89 4.85
C LYS A 36 15.96 7.73 4.54
N GLN A 37 16.53 6.56 4.83
CA GLN A 37 17.95 6.26 4.58
C GLN A 37 18.33 6.39 3.10
N ILE A 38 17.46 5.90 2.20
CA ILE A 38 17.69 6.02 0.74
C ILE A 38 17.20 7.35 0.17
N ASN A 39 16.69 8.25 1.01
CA ASN A 39 16.13 9.55 0.63
C ASN A 39 15.07 9.44 -0.49
N ALA A 40 14.20 8.44 -0.40
CA ALA A 40 13.19 8.13 -1.41
C ALA A 40 12.29 9.35 -1.70
N LYS A 41 12.22 9.78 -2.96
CA LYS A 41 11.36 10.91 -3.36
C LYS A 41 10.01 10.42 -3.86
N THR A 42 9.96 9.23 -4.43
CA THR A 42 8.77 8.60 -5.01
C THR A 42 8.62 7.17 -4.48
N ILE A 43 7.47 6.90 -3.87
CA ILE A 43 7.22 5.64 -3.16
C ILE A 43 5.96 4.97 -3.74
N LEU A 44 6.06 3.68 -4.04
CA LEU A 44 4.92 2.85 -4.45
C LEU A 44 4.74 1.66 -3.52
N GLU A 45 3.51 1.45 -3.06
CA GLU A 45 3.08 0.16 -2.50
C GLU A 45 2.28 -0.62 -3.54
N VAL A 46 2.68 -1.87 -3.81
CA VAL A 46 1.96 -2.82 -4.66
C VAL A 46 1.14 -3.76 -3.79
N GLY A 47 -0.18 -3.82 -4.03
CA GLY A 47 -1.14 -4.45 -3.12
C GLY A 47 -1.42 -3.57 -1.91
N SER A 48 -1.61 -2.26 -2.12
CA SER A 48 -1.66 -1.27 -1.04
C SER A 48 -2.85 -1.39 -0.09
N GLY A 49 -3.87 -2.18 -0.46
CA GLY A 49 -5.09 -2.33 0.30
C GLY A 49 -5.70 -0.97 0.62
N THR A 50 -5.92 -0.72 1.91
CA THR A 50 -6.50 0.52 2.44
C THR A 50 -5.49 1.66 2.60
N GLY A 51 -4.23 1.50 2.17
CA GLY A 51 -3.20 2.53 2.21
C GLY A 51 -2.61 2.78 3.60
N TYR A 52 -2.75 1.82 4.53
CA TYR A 52 -2.30 1.96 5.93
C TYR A 52 -0.80 2.32 6.03
N TRP A 53 0.07 1.58 5.34
CA TRP A 53 1.51 1.80 5.39
C TRP A 53 1.95 3.08 4.68
N LEU A 54 1.31 3.42 3.55
CA LEU A 54 1.56 4.66 2.82
C LEU A 54 1.26 5.90 3.68
N ASN A 55 0.25 5.85 4.55
CA ASN A 55 -0.06 6.94 5.48
C ASN A 55 1.07 7.20 6.49
N LEU A 56 1.84 6.16 6.88
CA LEU A 56 3.00 6.32 7.75
C LEU A 56 4.21 6.92 7.01
N LEU A 57 4.31 6.70 5.70
CA LEU A 57 5.41 7.17 4.85
C LEU A 57 5.19 8.59 4.30
N SER A 58 3.96 9.09 4.31
CA SER A 58 3.63 10.42 3.78
C SER A 58 4.38 11.61 4.41
N PRO A 59 4.90 11.56 5.66
CA PRO A 59 5.77 12.61 6.18
C PRO A 59 7.11 12.73 5.45
N LEU A 60 7.59 11.68 4.79
CA LEU A 60 8.87 11.68 4.06
C LEU A 60 8.73 12.31 2.66
N THR A 61 7.58 12.14 2.00
CA THR A 61 7.33 12.66 0.66
C THR A 61 5.83 12.78 0.36
N LYS A 62 5.46 13.76 -0.46
CA LYS A 62 4.11 13.92 -1.03
C LYS A 62 3.85 13.01 -2.23
N HIS A 63 4.84 12.23 -2.67
CA HIS A 63 4.75 11.34 -3.83
C HIS A 63 4.65 9.88 -3.41
N VAL A 64 3.62 9.58 -2.62
CA VAL A 64 3.22 8.23 -2.20
C VAL A 64 2.08 7.72 -3.08
N TYR A 65 2.27 6.53 -3.64
CA TYR A 65 1.36 5.88 -4.57
C TYR A 65 0.96 4.50 -4.06
N GLY A 66 -0.30 4.15 -4.23
CA GLY A 66 -0.83 2.83 -3.92
C GLY A 66 -1.41 2.18 -5.17
N LEU A 67 -0.98 0.96 -5.46
CA LEU A 67 -1.58 0.12 -6.49
C LEU A 67 -2.33 -1.03 -5.83
N ASP A 68 -3.62 -1.16 -6.11
CA ASP A 68 -4.41 -2.30 -5.68
C ASP A 68 -5.43 -2.69 -6.76
N TYR A 69 -5.77 -3.96 -6.84
CA TYR A 69 -6.75 -4.45 -7.82
C TYR A 69 -8.19 -4.22 -7.34
N SER A 70 -8.41 -4.20 -6.02
CA SER A 70 -9.69 -4.05 -5.36
C SER A 70 -10.12 -2.58 -5.33
N MET A 71 -11.25 -2.29 -5.97
CA MET A 71 -11.82 -0.94 -5.94
C MET A 71 -12.31 -0.57 -4.53
N GLY A 72 -12.81 -1.55 -3.78
CA GLY A 72 -13.22 -1.38 -2.39
C GLY A 72 -12.06 -0.93 -1.50
N MET A 73 -10.89 -1.57 -1.66
CA MET A 73 -9.67 -1.19 -0.95
C MET A 73 -9.22 0.23 -1.29
N LEU A 74 -9.15 0.57 -2.59
CA LEU A 74 -8.80 1.93 -3.02
C LEU A 74 -9.80 2.98 -2.53
N THR A 75 -11.09 2.63 -2.45
CA THR A 75 -12.12 3.53 -1.91
C THR A 75 -11.86 3.83 -0.43
N GLN A 76 -11.46 2.83 0.36
CA GLN A 76 -11.04 3.06 1.76
C GLN A 76 -9.75 3.89 1.82
N ALA A 77 -8.79 3.61 0.94
CA ALA A 77 -7.52 4.33 0.90
C ALA A 77 -7.68 5.82 0.58
N LYS A 78 -8.71 6.22 -0.17
CA LYS A 78 -9.04 7.64 -0.40
C LYS A 78 -9.44 8.38 0.89
N GLY A 79 -9.90 7.67 1.91
CA GLY A 79 -10.27 8.24 3.19
C GLY A 79 -9.11 8.43 4.18
N GLN A 80 -7.88 8.06 3.79
CA GLN A 80 -6.70 8.27 4.62
C GLN A 80 -6.38 9.75 4.79
N ALA A 81 -5.69 10.09 5.88
CA ALA A 81 -5.28 11.48 6.15
C ALA A 81 -4.26 11.99 5.12
N ALA A 82 -3.36 11.11 4.67
CA ALA A 82 -2.42 11.42 3.59
C ALA A 82 -3.14 11.46 2.23
N PRO A 83 -2.83 12.43 1.36
CA PRO A 83 -3.39 12.51 0.01
C PRO A 83 -2.72 11.47 -0.92
N LEU A 84 -3.10 10.20 -0.78
CA LEU A 84 -2.53 9.09 -1.53
C LEU A 84 -2.89 9.13 -3.02
N LYS A 85 -1.92 8.83 -3.89
CA LYS A 85 -2.14 8.69 -5.34
C LYS A 85 -2.45 7.24 -5.67
N LEU A 86 -3.71 6.94 -5.95
CA LEU A 86 -4.21 5.57 -6.04
C LEU A 86 -4.40 5.12 -7.49
N ILE A 87 -3.92 3.93 -7.78
CA ILE A 87 -3.93 3.33 -9.11
C ILE A 87 -4.62 1.98 -9.01
N ARG A 88 -5.67 1.77 -9.82
CA ARG A 88 -6.28 0.45 -9.94
C ARG A 88 -5.52 -0.38 -10.96
N GLY A 89 -5.02 -1.53 -10.55
CA GLY A 89 -4.24 -2.40 -11.41
C GLY A 89 -3.84 -3.70 -10.73
N THR A 90 -3.14 -4.56 -11.45
CA THR A 90 -2.64 -5.86 -10.95
C THR A 90 -1.13 -5.83 -10.81
N ALA A 91 -0.58 -6.47 -9.78
CA ALA A 91 0.86 -6.58 -9.59
C ALA A 91 1.60 -7.27 -10.76
N THR A 92 0.92 -8.16 -11.49
CA THR A 92 1.47 -8.90 -12.64
C THR A 92 1.45 -8.11 -13.95
N ASN A 93 0.76 -6.96 -13.98
CA ASN A 93 0.70 -6.08 -15.14
C ASN A 93 0.64 -4.63 -14.66
N LEU A 94 1.80 -4.09 -14.30
CA LEU A 94 1.93 -2.76 -13.72
C LEU A 94 1.74 -1.69 -14.81
N PRO A 95 0.70 -0.83 -14.73
CA PRO A 95 0.47 0.25 -15.69
C PRO A 95 1.36 1.47 -15.38
N LEU A 96 2.65 1.24 -15.19
CA LEU A 96 3.61 2.20 -14.67
C LEU A 96 4.79 2.35 -15.63
N LYS A 97 5.36 3.55 -15.68
CA LYS A 97 6.61 3.78 -16.43
C LYS A 97 7.76 3.06 -15.73
N LYS A 98 8.72 2.55 -16.52
CA LYS A 98 9.99 2.05 -15.99
C LYS A 98 10.71 3.16 -15.23
N GLU A 99 11.43 2.77 -14.17
CA GLU A 99 12.31 3.66 -13.39
C GLU A 99 11.59 4.90 -12.81
N ALA A 100 10.28 4.79 -12.57
CA ALA A 100 9.46 5.91 -12.10
C ALA A 100 9.41 6.07 -10.56
N PHE A 101 9.97 5.12 -9.81
CA PHE A 101 9.89 5.06 -8.36
C PHE A 101 11.25 4.77 -7.75
N ASP A 102 11.60 5.50 -6.70
CA ASP A 102 12.83 5.30 -5.94
C ASP A 102 12.69 4.13 -4.95
N PHE A 103 11.47 3.91 -4.46
CA PHE A 103 11.18 2.83 -3.51
C PHE A 103 9.86 2.14 -3.83
N ILE A 104 9.92 0.82 -4.00
CA ILE A 104 8.77 -0.03 -4.24
C ILE A 104 8.75 -1.13 -3.18
N TYR A 105 7.61 -1.34 -2.55
CA TYR A 105 7.44 -2.41 -1.57
C TYR A 105 6.04 -3.04 -1.68
N CYS A 106 5.88 -4.19 -1.00
CA CYS A 106 4.63 -4.94 -0.91
C CYS A 106 4.58 -5.59 0.48
N VAL A 107 3.45 -5.48 1.18
CA VAL A 107 3.24 -6.11 2.48
C VAL A 107 2.03 -7.04 2.40
N ASP A 108 2.22 -8.32 2.74
CA ASP A 108 1.18 -9.36 2.83
C ASP A 108 0.29 -9.51 1.57
N ALA A 109 0.81 -9.21 0.36
CA ALA A 109 0.03 -9.29 -0.89
C ALA A 109 0.38 -10.49 -1.80
N ILE A 110 1.53 -11.16 -1.61
CA ILE A 110 1.97 -12.30 -2.44
C ILE A 110 1.46 -13.62 -1.84
N HIS A 111 0.59 -14.35 -2.55
CA HIS A 111 -0.06 -15.61 -2.11
C HIS A 111 -0.42 -16.57 -3.26
#